data_AF-A0A955L6W4-F1
#
_entry.id   AF-A0A955L6W4-F1
#
_cell.length_a   1.000
_cell.length_b   1.000
_cell.length_c   1.000
_cell.angle_alpha   90.00
_cell.angle_beta   90.00
_cell.angle_gamma   90.00
#
_symmetry.space_group_name_H-M   'P 1'
#
loop_
_entity.id
_entity.type
_entity.pdbx_description
1 polymer ?
#
loop_
_entity_poly.entity_id
_entity_poly.type
_entity_poly.pdbx_seq_one_letter_code
_entity_poly.pdbx_strand_id
1 'polypeptide(L)'
;LLEEVARLYGYSKIIPSLPERDLTPVKPNPISDMSRVVIKKLTGMGMDEVLTYSFVGRDIYENTLLSIESCLEIENPISPDLSHMRNTLIPSLIAKVKDNARYEKEFSIFEIGRRIEMELDDEGIHIQPRVITGAIYIADQDTVYYNAKGVVENLLSHFGVEAEYEDINEASKHKAYAGLHPSRSAAIMHNEKLIGVVGELHPQSQLNWGLDGRVGVFEIEFDYLLNNAANIKKYSPLSQYQSVERDLSFWVNKKHNYSELLASIDDLKLAEVVNVSLQDIYEPKGEERKSITIKVTLQSDIKTLEEKEINEIISKIIKEIELDLKAELRGKK
;
A
#
# COMPACT_ATOMS: atom_id res chain seq x y z
N LEU A 1 -30.70 27.14 38.76
CA LEU A 1 -30.96 28.54 39.16
C LEU A 1 -30.49 29.53 38.09
N LEU A 2 -29.22 29.52 37.68
CA LEU A 2 -28.69 30.45 36.66
C LEU A 2 -29.35 30.30 35.28
N GLU A 3 -29.54 29.06 34.82
CA GLU A 3 -30.29 28.75 33.59
C GLU A 3 -31.73 29.29 33.65
N GLU A 4 -32.43 29.10 34.77
CA GLU A 4 -33.82 29.53 34.93
C GLU A 4 -33.95 31.06 34.92
N VAL A 5 -32.99 31.77 35.52
CA VAL A 5 -32.90 33.23 35.45
C VAL A 5 -32.68 33.68 34.00
N ALA A 6 -31.74 33.06 33.28
CA ALA A 6 -31.48 33.41 31.89
C ALA A 6 -32.67 33.09 30.97
N ARG A 7 -33.36 31.96 31.19
CA ARG A 7 -34.56 31.54 30.46
C ARG A 7 -35.71 32.53 30.64
N LEU A 8 -35.98 32.94 31.89
CA LEU A 8 -37.04 33.90 32.22
C LEU A 8 -36.69 35.33 31.77
N TYR A 9 -35.42 35.72 31.86
CA TYR A 9 -34.94 37.01 31.32
C TYR A 9 -35.11 37.08 29.79
N GLY A 10 -34.86 35.96 29.12
CA GLY A 10 -34.95 35.77 27.68
C GLY A 10 -33.57 35.83 27.03
N TYR A 11 -33.13 34.72 26.42
CA TYR A 11 -31.78 34.61 25.81
C TYR A 11 -31.51 35.67 24.74
N SER A 12 -32.55 36.11 24.02
CA SER A 12 -32.45 37.18 23.02
C SER A 12 -32.06 38.54 23.59
N LYS A 13 -32.17 38.74 24.91
CA LYS A 13 -31.75 39.97 25.60
C LYS A 13 -30.32 39.92 26.12
N ILE A 14 -29.63 38.78 26.00
CA ILE A 14 -28.22 38.66 26.35
C ILE A 14 -27.43 39.24 25.18
N ILE A 15 -26.73 40.35 25.43
CA ILE A 15 -25.94 41.03 24.40
C ILE A 15 -24.76 40.11 24.03
N PRO A 16 -24.62 39.70 22.75
CA PRO A 16 -23.49 38.89 22.35
C PRO A 16 -22.21 39.72 22.42
N SER A 17 -21.20 39.20 23.11
CA SER A 17 -19.85 39.75 23.16
C SER A 17 -18.87 38.69 22.67
N LEU A 18 -17.86 39.10 21.90
CA LEU A 18 -16.78 38.19 21.53
C LEU A 18 -16.01 37.79 22.79
N PRO A 19 -15.68 36.49 22.97
CA PRO A 19 -14.83 36.08 24.06
C PRO A 19 -13.43 36.65 23.87
N GLU A 20 -12.89 37.28 24.91
CA GLU A 20 -11.47 37.67 24.94
C GLU A 20 -10.62 36.41 25.15
N ARG A 21 -9.61 36.21 24.30
CA ARG A 21 -8.66 35.09 24.39
C ARG A 21 -7.27 35.55 24.00
N ASP A 22 -6.27 35.01 24.67
CA ASP A 22 -4.87 35.19 24.30
C ASP A 22 -4.58 34.49 22.95
N LEU A 23 -3.76 35.12 22.11
CA LEU A 23 -3.31 34.53 20.85
C LEU A 23 -2.14 33.57 21.10
N THR A 24 -2.45 32.29 21.19
CA THR A 24 -1.42 31.22 21.20
C THR A 24 -1.30 30.58 19.82
N PRO A 25 -0.09 30.33 19.30
CA PRO A 25 0.10 29.56 18.08
C PRO A 25 -0.62 28.20 18.15
N VAL A 26 -1.33 27.84 17.08
CA VAL A 26 -1.97 26.53 16.99
C VAL A 26 -0.88 25.47 16.92
N LYS A 27 -0.94 24.48 17.82
CA LYS A 27 -0.06 23.32 17.74
C LYS A 27 -0.44 22.49 16.50
N PRO A 28 0.53 22.09 15.66
CA PRO A 28 0.27 21.18 14.56
C PRO A 28 -0.42 19.92 15.08
N ASN A 29 -1.39 19.39 14.32
CA ASN A 29 -1.99 18.10 14.59
C ASN A 29 -1.40 17.12 13.58
N PRO A 30 -0.43 16.28 13.98
CA PRO A 30 0.29 15.41 13.05
C PRO A 30 -0.63 14.51 12.22
N ILE A 31 -1.73 14.04 12.84
CA ILE A 31 -2.73 13.21 12.15
C ILE A 31 -3.42 14.03 11.05
N SER A 32 -3.93 15.23 11.39
CA SER A 32 -4.62 16.08 10.42
C SER A 32 -3.69 16.54 9.29
N ASP A 33 -2.45 16.86 9.62
CA ASP A 33 -1.44 17.30 8.67
C ASP A 33 -1.07 16.17 7.71
N MET A 34 -0.81 14.96 8.23
CA MET A 34 -0.51 13.79 7.42
C MET A 34 -1.70 13.34 6.59
N SER A 35 -2.93 13.33 7.13
CA SER A 35 -4.13 12.99 6.33
C SER A 35 -4.26 13.92 5.12
N ARG A 36 -4.04 15.23 5.27
CA ARG A 36 -4.04 16.17 4.12
C ARG A 36 -2.97 15.83 3.09
N VAL A 37 -1.79 15.39 3.53
CA VAL A 37 -0.71 14.95 2.63
C VAL A 37 -1.11 13.68 1.88
N VAL A 38 -1.63 12.66 2.58
CA VAL A 38 -2.12 11.41 1.99
C VAL A 38 -3.22 11.69 0.97
N ILE A 39 -4.25 12.44 1.35
CA ILE A 39 -5.37 12.82 0.45
C ILE A 39 -4.84 13.50 -0.80
N LYS A 40 -3.96 14.51 -0.66
CA LYS A 40 -3.36 15.20 -1.80
C LYS A 40 -2.55 14.28 -2.71
N LYS A 41 -1.91 13.26 -2.15
CA LYS A 41 -1.12 12.28 -2.93
C LYS A 41 -2.00 11.30 -3.68
N LEU A 42 -2.98 10.70 -3.02
CA LEU A 42 -3.89 9.75 -3.66
C LEU A 42 -4.76 10.42 -4.73
N THR A 43 -5.27 11.62 -4.46
CA THR A 43 -5.95 12.45 -5.47
C THR A 43 -5.04 12.82 -6.64
N GLY A 44 -3.77 13.14 -6.37
CA GLY A 44 -2.76 13.35 -7.42
C GLY A 44 -2.43 12.11 -8.25
N MET A 45 -2.74 10.91 -7.75
CA MET A 45 -2.65 9.63 -8.48
C MET A 45 -3.96 9.26 -9.20
N GLY A 46 -4.97 10.14 -9.19
CA GLY A 46 -6.24 9.92 -9.86
C GLY A 46 -7.27 9.13 -9.05
N MET A 47 -7.13 9.05 -7.73
CA MET A 47 -8.11 8.41 -6.85
C MET A 47 -9.08 9.42 -6.23
N ASP A 48 -10.34 9.04 -6.10
CA ASP A 48 -11.38 9.85 -5.45
C ASP A 48 -11.60 9.42 -3.99
N GLU A 49 -11.68 10.39 -3.08
CA GLU A 49 -11.99 10.10 -1.68
C GLU A 49 -13.47 9.78 -1.50
N VAL A 50 -13.77 8.71 -0.79
CA VAL A 50 -15.13 8.33 -0.37
C VAL A 50 -15.23 8.23 1.14
N LEU A 51 -16.45 8.34 1.65
CA LEU A 51 -16.76 8.13 3.06
C LEU A 51 -17.83 7.04 3.17
N THR A 52 -17.52 5.96 3.86
CA THR A 52 -18.45 4.86 4.10
C THR A 52 -18.78 4.72 5.58
N TYR A 53 -19.88 4.01 5.89
CA TYR A 53 -20.23 3.72 7.28
C TYR A 53 -19.20 2.78 7.90
N SER A 54 -18.90 3.00 9.19
CA SER A 54 -18.10 2.05 9.98
C SER A 54 -18.91 0.82 10.41
N PHE A 55 -20.24 0.93 10.36
CA PHE A 55 -21.16 -0.19 10.57
C PHE A 55 -21.41 -0.92 9.25
N VAL A 56 -21.39 -2.25 9.30
CA VAL A 56 -21.44 -3.14 8.13
C VAL A 56 -22.37 -4.32 8.38
N GLY A 57 -22.89 -4.86 7.29
CA GLY A 57 -23.72 -6.06 7.28
C GLY A 57 -22.90 -7.32 6.99
N ARG A 58 -23.52 -8.47 7.29
CA ARG A 58 -22.96 -9.79 7.02
C ARG A 58 -22.78 -10.05 5.52
N ASP A 59 -23.72 -9.57 4.71
CA ASP A 59 -23.78 -9.71 3.26
C ASP A 59 -22.52 -9.20 2.55
N ILE A 60 -22.03 -8.00 2.87
CA ILE A 60 -20.84 -7.44 2.21
C ILE A 60 -19.56 -8.19 2.59
N TYR A 61 -19.51 -8.77 3.80
CA TYR A 61 -18.38 -9.59 4.26
C TYR A 61 -18.38 -10.95 3.55
N GLU A 62 -19.53 -11.64 3.52
CA GLU A 62 -19.68 -12.94 2.86
C GLU A 62 -19.43 -12.84 1.34
N ASN A 63 -19.92 -11.78 0.69
CA ASN A 63 -19.60 -11.52 -0.72
C ASN A 63 -18.10 -11.27 -0.95
N THR A 64 -17.40 -10.75 0.05
CA THR A 64 -15.94 -10.54 0.05
C THR A 64 -15.16 -11.76 0.53
N LEU A 65 -15.84 -12.88 0.84
CA LEU A 65 -15.25 -14.10 1.41
C LEU A 65 -14.50 -13.85 2.74
N LEU A 66 -14.92 -12.82 3.47
CA LEU A 66 -14.43 -12.51 4.80
C LEU A 66 -15.42 -13.02 5.85
N SER A 67 -14.89 -13.40 7.02
CA SER A 67 -15.71 -13.85 8.15
C SER A 67 -16.18 -12.64 8.95
N ILE A 68 -17.50 -12.42 8.98
CA ILE A 68 -18.10 -11.36 9.80
C ILE A 68 -17.91 -11.62 11.31
N GLU A 69 -17.66 -12.87 11.71
CA GLU A 69 -17.36 -13.26 13.10
C GLU A 69 -16.02 -12.67 13.62
N SER A 70 -15.22 -12.09 12.72
CA SER A 70 -14.03 -11.31 13.07
C SER A 70 -14.31 -9.82 13.30
N CYS A 71 -15.59 -9.41 13.26
CA CYS A 71 -16.07 -8.07 13.56
C CYS A 71 -16.83 -8.05 14.89
N LEU A 72 -16.90 -6.88 15.52
CA LEU A 72 -17.72 -6.71 16.73
C LEU A 72 -19.19 -6.57 16.33
N GLU A 73 -20.04 -7.43 16.88
CA GLU A 73 -21.49 -7.32 16.74
C GLU A 73 -22.04 -6.19 17.63
N ILE A 74 -22.97 -5.43 17.07
CA ILE A 74 -23.67 -4.35 17.76
C ILE A 74 -24.92 -4.94 18.37
N GLU A 75 -25.08 -4.79 19.69
CA GLU A 75 -26.21 -5.39 20.43
C GLU A 75 -27.58 -4.88 19.95
N ASN A 76 -27.68 -3.58 19.64
CA ASN A 76 -28.93 -2.93 19.23
C ASN A 76 -28.73 -2.17 17.91
N PRO A 77 -28.59 -2.88 16.77
CA PRO A 77 -28.26 -2.26 15.50
C PRO A 77 -29.47 -1.54 14.90
N ILE A 78 -29.21 -0.50 14.10
CA ILE A 78 -30.26 0.27 13.41
C ILE A 78 -30.97 -0.60 12.37
N SER A 79 -30.23 -1.47 11.69
CA SER A 79 -30.72 -2.43 10.70
C SER A 79 -29.75 -3.62 10.60
N PRO A 80 -30.19 -4.76 10.01
CA PRO A 80 -29.30 -5.90 9.76
C PRO A 80 -28.06 -5.54 8.92
N ASP A 81 -28.19 -4.59 7.99
CA ASP A 81 -27.11 -4.10 7.12
C ASP A 81 -26.06 -3.25 7.85
N LEU A 82 -26.32 -2.88 9.10
CA LEU A 82 -25.45 -2.08 9.97
C LEU A 82 -25.27 -2.77 11.32
N SER A 83 -25.07 -4.09 11.32
CA SER A 83 -25.07 -4.95 12.50
C SER A 83 -23.72 -5.12 13.17
N HIS A 84 -22.62 -4.85 12.47
CA HIS A 84 -21.26 -5.07 12.98
C HIS A 84 -20.35 -3.86 12.77
N MET A 85 -19.32 -3.71 13.59
CA MET A 85 -18.22 -2.76 13.36
C MET A 85 -17.18 -3.39 12.44
N ARG A 86 -16.85 -2.71 11.33
CA ARG A 86 -15.89 -3.22 10.36
C ARG A 86 -14.49 -3.40 10.96
N ASN A 87 -13.84 -4.51 10.63
CA ASN A 87 -12.44 -4.80 10.96
C ASN A 87 -11.46 -4.58 9.79
N THR A 88 -11.96 -4.12 8.64
CA THR A 88 -11.23 -3.61 7.47
C THR A 88 -12.19 -2.73 6.66
N LEU A 89 -11.69 -1.83 5.82
CA LEU A 89 -12.51 -0.99 4.96
C LEU A 89 -12.81 -1.65 3.60
N ILE A 90 -12.13 -2.75 3.27
CA ILE A 90 -12.19 -3.39 1.94
C ILE A 90 -13.65 -3.68 1.53
N PRO A 91 -14.49 -4.40 2.31
CA PRO A 91 -15.88 -4.69 1.90
C PRO A 91 -16.71 -3.43 1.61
N SER A 92 -16.51 -2.37 2.41
CA SER A 92 -17.20 -1.09 2.23
C SER A 92 -16.82 -0.42 0.91
N LEU A 93 -15.53 -0.46 0.54
CA LEU A 93 -15.06 0.07 -0.75
C LEU A 93 -15.53 -0.80 -1.93
N ILE A 94 -15.52 -2.13 -1.82
CA ILE A 94 -16.02 -3.02 -2.87
C ILE A 94 -17.52 -2.77 -3.14
N ALA A 95 -18.31 -2.54 -2.09
CA ALA A 95 -19.72 -2.15 -2.26
C ALA A 95 -19.86 -0.87 -3.10
N LYS A 96 -18.99 0.14 -2.88
CA LYS A 96 -18.97 1.37 -3.68
C LYS A 96 -18.47 1.11 -5.11
N VAL A 97 -17.49 0.23 -5.29
CA VAL A 97 -17.04 -0.19 -6.63
C VAL A 97 -18.21 -0.81 -7.40
N LYS A 98 -18.93 -1.78 -6.82
CA LYS A 98 -20.09 -2.41 -7.45
C LYS A 98 -21.20 -1.42 -7.79
N ASP A 99 -21.42 -0.38 -6.96
CA ASP A 99 -22.44 0.62 -7.25
C ASP A 99 -22.10 1.49 -8.48
N ASN A 100 -20.80 1.66 -8.77
CA ASN A 100 -20.28 2.53 -9.82
C ASN A 100 -19.80 1.81 -11.10
N ALA A 101 -19.43 0.52 -11.01
CA ALA A 101 -18.92 -0.27 -12.13
C ALA A 101 -19.86 -0.34 -13.34
N ARG A 102 -21.17 -0.15 -13.13
CA ARG A 102 -22.16 -0.08 -14.22
C ARG A 102 -22.14 1.23 -15.02
N TYR A 103 -21.48 2.27 -14.50
CA TYR A 103 -21.40 3.59 -15.10
C TYR A 103 -20.01 3.88 -15.66
N GLU A 104 -18.96 3.46 -14.96
CA GLU A 104 -17.57 3.74 -15.33
C GLU A 104 -16.76 2.44 -15.45
N LYS A 105 -15.98 2.36 -16.53
CA LYS A 105 -15.16 1.18 -16.84
C LYS A 105 -13.83 1.14 -16.08
N GLU A 106 -13.36 2.29 -15.64
CA GLU A 106 -12.10 2.45 -14.95
C GLU A 106 -12.19 3.61 -13.97
N PHE A 107 -11.96 3.34 -12.69
CA PHE A 107 -11.94 4.36 -11.65
C PHE A 107 -11.21 3.83 -10.41
N SER A 108 -10.75 4.76 -9.56
CA SER A 108 -10.04 4.45 -8.33
C SER A 108 -10.63 5.26 -7.18
N ILE A 109 -10.89 4.61 -6.04
CA ILE A 109 -11.42 5.26 -4.84
C ILE A 109 -10.58 4.92 -3.63
N PHE A 110 -10.56 5.80 -2.63
CA PHE A 110 -9.90 5.55 -1.36
C PHE A 110 -10.67 6.14 -0.18
N GLU A 111 -10.38 5.64 1.01
CA GLU A 111 -10.89 6.15 2.28
C GLU A 111 -9.77 6.10 3.34
N ILE A 112 -9.68 7.15 4.17
CA ILE A 112 -8.91 7.11 5.42
C ILE A 112 -9.92 6.94 6.55
N GLY A 113 -9.87 5.81 7.24
CA GLY A 113 -10.83 5.49 8.29
C GLY A 113 -10.26 4.60 9.36
N ARG A 114 -11.09 4.29 10.36
CA ARG A 114 -10.74 3.32 11.41
C ARG A 114 -11.33 1.95 11.09
N ARG A 115 -10.58 0.93 11.43
CA ARG A 115 -11.05 -0.45 11.61
C ARG A 115 -11.01 -0.78 13.10
N ILE A 116 -11.77 -1.80 13.52
CA ILE A 116 -11.75 -2.27 14.91
C ILE A 116 -11.18 -3.68 14.97
N GLU A 117 -10.28 -3.90 15.91
CA GLU A 117 -9.73 -5.21 16.22
C GLU A 117 -10.41 -5.80 17.46
N MET A 118 -10.54 -7.13 17.50
CA MET A 118 -11.13 -7.83 18.65
C MET A 118 -10.25 -7.76 19.90
N GLU A 119 -8.95 -7.47 19.73
CA GLU A 119 -8.01 -7.28 20.81
C GLU A 119 -8.32 -5.99 21.60
N LEU A 120 -8.12 -6.06 22.92
CA LEU A 120 -8.31 -4.96 23.85
C LEU A 120 -6.96 -4.34 24.21
N ASP A 121 -6.92 -3.02 24.36
CA ASP A 121 -5.80 -2.30 24.95
C ASP A 121 -5.77 -2.42 26.48
N ASP A 122 -4.79 -1.76 27.10
CA ASP A 122 -4.59 -1.73 28.56
C ASP A 122 -5.77 -1.12 29.34
N GLU A 123 -6.63 -0.33 28.67
CA GLU A 123 -7.83 0.27 29.24
C GLU A 123 -9.07 -0.61 29.04
N GLY A 124 -8.93 -1.77 28.41
CA GLY A 124 -10.04 -2.67 28.08
C GLY A 124 -10.89 -2.18 26.92
N ILE A 125 -10.35 -1.32 26.06
CA ILE A 125 -11.01 -0.77 24.87
C ILE A 125 -10.47 -1.50 23.64
N HIS A 126 -11.35 -1.81 22.69
CA HIS A 126 -10.92 -2.40 21.42
C HIS A 126 -9.96 -1.49 20.66
N ILE A 127 -8.89 -2.09 20.16
CA ILE A 127 -7.86 -1.42 19.36
C ILE A 127 -8.49 -0.91 18.05
N GLN A 128 -8.22 0.35 17.70
CA GLN A 128 -8.89 1.06 16.59
C GLN A 128 -7.88 1.79 15.69
N PRO A 129 -7.07 1.04 14.91
CA PRO A 129 -6.06 1.64 14.07
C PRO A 129 -6.71 2.41 12.92
N ARG A 130 -6.10 3.55 12.57
CA ARG A 130 -6.40 4.23 11.31
C ARG A 130 -5.71 3.50 10.18
N VAL A 131 -6.42 3.37 9.07
CA VAL A 131 -5.92 2.77 7.84
C VAL A 131 -6.22 3.65 6.64
N ILE A 132 -5.38 3.52 5.63
CA ILE A 132 -5.55 4.07 4.30
C ILE A 132 -5.94 2.90 3.41
N THR A 133 -7.17 2.90 2.91
CA THR A 133 -7.68 1.78 2.11
C THR A 133 -8.08 2.30 0.74
N GLY A 134 -7.70 1.58 -0.31
CA GLY A 134 -8.02 1.94 -1.68
C GLY A 134 -8.54 0.76 -2.48
N ALA A 135 -9.34 1.06 -3.50
CA ALA A 135 -9.85 0.11 -4.47
C ALA A 135 -9.74 0.72 -5.89
N ILE A 136 -9.30 -0.09 -6.84
CA ILE A 136 -9.11 0.26 -8.24
C ILE A 136 -9.89 -0.74 -9.07
N TYR A 137 -10.86 -0.27 -9.85
CA TYR A 137 -11.67 -1.10 -10.74
C TYR A 137 -11.26 -0.86 -12.19
N ILE A 138 -11.06 -1.95 -12.94
CA ILE A 138 -10.83 -1.89 -14.39
C ILE A 138 -11.62 -3.03 -15.06
N ALA A 139 -12.52 -2.68 -15.99
CA ALA A 139 -13.38 -3.63 -16.68
C ALA A 139 -12.61 -4.58 -17.62
N ASP A 140 -11.71 -4.02 -18.43
CA ASP A 140 -11.22 -4.68 -19.65
C ASP A 140 -9.71 -5.01 -19.61
N GLN A 141 -9.04 -4.93 -18.45
CA GLN A 141 -7.58 -5.14 -18.32
C GLN A 141 -7.19 -5.95 -17.08
N ASP A 142 -6.06 -6.66 -17.20
CA ASP A 142 -5.47 -7.48 -16.14
C ASP A 142 -4.25 -6.82 -15.49
N THR A 143 -4.43 -5.57 -15.05
CA THR A 143 -3.36 -4.70 -14.53
C THR A 143 -3.58 -4.21 -13.11
N VAL A 144 -4.78 -4.43 -12.55
CA VAL A 144 -5.24 -3.83 -11.28
C VAL A 144 -4.32 -4.09 -10.09
N TYR A 145 -3.67 -5.26 -10.01
CA TYR A 145 -2.66 -5.54 -8.98
C TYR A 145 -1.49 -4.55 -9.04
N TYR A 146 -0.93 -4.34 -10.24
CA TYR A 146 0.20 -3.45 -10.43
C TYR A 146 -0.21 -1.98 -10.29
N ASN A 147 -1.44 -1.61 -10.68
CA ASN A 147 -1.97 -0.28 -10.38
C ASN A 147 -2.05 -0.04 -8.86
N ALA A 148 -2.61 -0.98 -8.10
CA ALA A 148 -2.70 -0.87 -6.65
C ALA A 148 -1.31 -0.85 -6.00
N LYS A 149 -0.41 -1.76 -6.40
CA LYS A 149 0.97 -1.81 -5.93
C LYS A 149 1.72 -0.51 -6.23
N GLY A 150 1.56 0.05 -7.43
CA GLY A 150 2.16 1.33 -7.79
C GLY A 150 1.69 2.49 -6.92
N VAL A 151 0.39 2.54 -6.57
CA VAL A 151 -0.13 3.54 -5.62
C VAL A 151 0.52 3.37 -4.24
N VAL A 152 0.57 2.14 -3.74
CA VAL A 152 1.21 1.80 -2.45
C VAL A 152 2.68 2.21 -2.45
N GLU A 153 3.47 1.78 -3.43
CA GLU A 153 4.91 2.09 -3.53
C GLU A 153 5.17 3.59 -3.58
N ASN A 154 4.38 4.34 -4.36
CA ASN A 154 4.51 5.80 -4.43
C ASN A 154 4.16 6.47 -3.10
N LEU A 155 3.15 5.96 -2.39
CA LEU A 155 2.76 6.48 -1.08
C LEU A 155 3.83 6.21 -0.03
N LEU A 156 4.33 4.97 0.06
CA LEU A 156 5.37 4.58 1.02
C LEU A 156 6.69 5.31 0.76
N SER A 157 7.11 5.40 -0.51
CA SER A 157 8.29 6.17 -0.92
C SER A 157 8.18 7.65 -0.54
N HIS A 158 6.98 8.24 -0.61
CA HIS A 158 6.78 9.62 -0.17
C HIS A 158 7.10 9.82 1.31
N PHE A 159 6.78 8.84 2.14
CA PHE A 159 7.08 8.85 3.58
C PHE A 159 8.45 8.24 3.91
N GLY A 160 9.23 7.85 2.90
CA GLY A 160 10.55 7.21 3.09
C GLY A 160 10.46 5.89 3.84
N VAL A 161 9.37 5.15 3.64
CA VAL A 161 9.18 3.80 4.18
C VAL A 161 9.52 2.81 3.07
N GLU A 162 10.59 2.05 3.25
CA GLU A 162 11.01 1.02 2.31
C GLU A 162 10.33 -0.29 2.71
N ALA A 163 9.38 -0.76 1.90
CA ALA A 163 8.62 -1.96 2.21
C ALA A 163 9.09 -3.18 1.41
N GLU A 164 9.02 -4.32 2.08
CA GLU A 164 9.17 -5.65 1.50
C GLU A 164 7.80 -6.25 1.21
N TYR A 165 7.72 -7.11 0.20
CA TYR A 165 6.48 -7.74 -0.22
C TYR A 165 6.63 -9.25 -0.09
N GLU A 166 5.84 -9.85 0.80
CA GLU A 166 5.85 -11.28 1.08
C GLU A 166 4.55 -11.95 0.63
N ASP A 167 4.58 -13.28 0.45
CA ASP A 167 3.37 -14.04 0.17
C ASP A 167 2.38 -13.86 1.33
N ILE A 168 1.17 -13.41 1.00
CA ILE A 168 0.15 -13.11 1.99
C ILE A 168 -0.22 -14.34 2.85
N ASN A 169 -0.11 -15.55 2.30
CA ASN A 169 -0.45 -16.80 2.99
C ASN A 169 0.61 -17.19 4.04
N GLU A 170 1.86 -16.76 3.83
CA GLU A 170 2.97 -17.04 4.75
C GLU A 170 3.07 -15.93 5.82
N ALA A 171 2.94 -14.68 5.40
CA ALA A 171 3.19 -13.50 6.22
C ALA A 171 1.97 -13.02 7.01
N SER A 172 0.74 -13.23 6.50
CA SER A 172 -0.47 -12.72 7.13
C SER A 172 -1.44 -13.83 7.53
N LYS A 173 -1.54 -14.06 8.85
CA LYS A 173 -2.66 -14.81 9.46
C LYS A 173 -3.91 -13.94 9.66
N HIS A 174 -3.88 -12.69 9.20
CA HIS A 174 -4.97 -11.75 9.43
C HIS A 174 -6.19 -12.13 8.59
N LYS A 175 -7.24 -12.65 9.24
CA LYS A 175 -8.47 -13.13 8.59
C LYS A 175 -9.16 -12.08 7.71
N ALA A 176 -8.96 -10.79 8.00
CA ALA A 176 -9.50 -9.68 7.20
C ALA A 176 -9.00 -9.65 5.74
N TYR A 177 -7.95 -10.40 5.40
CA TYR A 177 -7.41 -10.44 4.04
C TYR A 177 -7.56 -11.80 3.34
N ALA A 178 -8.22 -12.76 3.99
CA ALA A 178 -8.45 -14.10 3.46
C ALA A 178 -9.30 -14.11 2.17
N GLY A 179 -10.05 -13.03 1.92
CA GLY A 179 -10.88 -12.86 0.72
C GLY A 179 -10.15 -12.35 -0.52
N LEU A 180 -8.84 -12.13 -0.43
CA LEU A 180 -8.01 -11.70 -1.55
C LEU A 180 -7.53 -12.89 -2.40
N HIS A 181 -7.08 -12.60 -3.62
CA HIS A 181 -6.57 -13.61 -4.53
C HIS A 181 -5.23 -14.19 -4.00
N PRO A 182 -5.09 -15.52 -3.86
CA PRO A 182 -3.97 -16.13 -3.14
C PRO A 182 -2.61 -15.89 -3.81
N SER A 183 -2.53 -15.88 -5.14
CA SER A 183 -1.29 -15.63 -5.88
C SER A 183 -1.15 -14.22 -6.50
N ARG A 184 -2.10 -13.34 -6.21
CA ARG A 184 -2.13 -11.96 -6.74
C ARG A 184 -2.37 -10.97 -5.61
N SER A 185 -1.73 -11.25 -4.48
CA SER A 185 -1.77 -10.45 -3.27
C SER A 185 -0.45 -10.61 -2.55
N ALA A 186 -0.05 -9.58 -1.82
CA ALA A 186 1.16 -9.57 -1.02
C ALA A 186 0.88 -8.88 0.31
N ALA A 187 1.52 -9.40 1.37
CA ALA A 187 1.69 -8.69 2.61
C ALA A 187 2.72 -7.58 2.41
N ILE A 188 2.46 -6.40 2.97
CA ILE A 188 3.38 -5.27 2.95
C ILE A 188 4.10 -5.25 4.30
N MET A 189 5.40 -5.45 4.28
CA MET A 189 6.25 -5.58 5.46
C MET A 189 7.21 -4.40 5.57
N HIS A 190 7.47 -3.93 6.78
CA HIS A 190 8.56 -2.98 7.05
C HIS A 190 9.19 -3.32 8.40
N ASN A 191 10.51 -3.56 8.41
CA ASN A 191 11.24 -4.06 9.58
C ASN A 191 10.57 -5.29 10.21
N GLU A 192 10.29 -6.32 9.40
CA GLU A 192 9.62 -7.58 9.80
C GLU A 192 8.19 -7.41 10.36
N LYS A 193 7.63 -6.20 10.36
CA LYS A 193 6.25 -5.94 10.79
C LYS A 193 5.33 -5.83 9.58
N LEU A 194 4.19 -6.52 9.66
CA LEU A 194 3.06 -6.33 8.74
C LEU A 194 2.47 -4.92 8.91
N ILE A 195 2.48 -4.13 7.85
CA ILE A 195 1.97 -2.75 7.82
C ILE A 195 0.78 -2.58 6.89
N GLY A 196 0.40 -3.62 6.16
CA GLY A 196 -0.71 -3.57 5.23
C GLY A 196 -0.73 -4.73 4.25
N VAL A 197 -1.61 -4.64 3.27
CA VAL A 197 -1.73 -5.59 2.15
C VAL A 197 -1.98 -4.85 0.85
N VAL A 198 -1.62 -5.49 -0.25
CA VAL A 198 -2.03 -5.10 -1.61
C VAL A 198 -2.39 -6.36 -2.38
N GLY A 199 -3.45 -6.33 -3.18
CA GLY A 199 -3.87 -7.52 -3.90
C GLY A 199 -5.05 -7.32 -4.82
N GLU A 200 -5.50 -8.42 -5.43
CA GLU A 200 -6.74 -8.48 -6.19
C GLU A 200 -7.84 -9.14 -5.37
N LEU A 201 -9.09 -8.76 -5.65
CA LEU A 201 -10.24 -9.46 -5.11
C LEU A 201 -10.29 -10.90 -5.64
N HIS A 202 -10.57 -11.88 -4.77
CA HIS A 202 -10.66 -13.28 -5.18
C HIS A 202 -11.72 -13.47 -6.30
N PRO A 203 -11.50 -14.34 -7.31
CA PRO A 203 -12.43 -14.49 -8.44
C PRO A 203 -13.86 -14.86 -8.00
N GLN A 204 -13.99 -15.73 -6.99
CA GLN A 204 -15.30 -16.04 -6.40
C GLN A 204 -15.97 -14.81 -5.75
N SER A 205 -15.20 -13.92 -5.13
CA SER A 205 -15.75 -12.70 -4.57
C SER A 205 -16.22 -11.75 -5.67
N GLN A 206 -15.47 -11.61 -6.77
CA GLN A 206 -15.91 -10.84 -7.94
C GLN A 206 -17.25 -11.36 -8.49
N LEU A 207 -17.41 -12.69 -8.56
CA LEU A 207 -18.69 -13.32 -8.95
C LEU A 207 -19.81 -13.03 -7.95
N ASN A 208 -19.57 -13.13 -6.64
CA ASN A 208 -20.57 -12.84 -5.60
C ASN A 208 -21.06 -11.38 -5.68
N TRP A 209 -20.16 -10.45 -5.98
CA TRP A 209 -20.47 -9.04 -6.16
C TRP A 209 -21.08 -8.72 -7.54
N GLY A 210 -21.06 -9.64 -8.50
CA GLY A 210 -21.53 -9.42 -9.86
C GLY A 210 -20.67 -8.40 -10.62
N LEU A 211 -19.36 -8.43 -10.42
CA LEU A 211 -18.41 -7.55 -11.09
C LEU A 211 -17.88 -8.20 -12.37
N ASP A 212 -18.08 -7.53 -13.51
CA ASP A 212 -17.55 -7.97 -14.81
C ASP A 212 -16.06 -7.68 -14.99
N GLY A 213 -15.53 -6.73 -14.21
CA GLY A 213 -14.15 -6.27 -14.24
C GLY A 213 -13.36 -6.70 -13.03
N ARG A 214 -12.04 -6.47 -13.07
CA ARG A 214 -11.15 -6.78 -11.95
C ARG A 214 -11.08 -5.65 -10.94
N VAL A 215 -10.81 -6.01 -9.69
CA VAL A 215 -10.61 -5.05 -8.61
C VAL A 215 -9.28 -5.31 -7.91
N GLY A 216 -8.41 -4.30 -7.93
CA GLY A 216 -7.22 -4.21 -7.09
C GLY A 216 -7.56 -3.46 -5.82
N VAL A 217 -7.01 -3.88 -4.68
CA VAL A 217 -7.21 -3.25 -3.38
C VAL A 217 -5.89 -3.12 -2.63
N PHE A 218 -5.84 -2.16 -1.71
CA PHE A 218 -4.80 -2.08 -0.71
C PHE A 218 -5.35 -1.55 0.60
N GLU A 219 -4.71 -1.90 1.70
CA GLU A 219 -4.97 -1.34 3.04
C GLU A 219 -3.63 -1.19 3.75
N ILE A 220 -3.32 0.01 4.25
CA ILE A 220 -2.06 0.32 4.94
C ILE A 220 -2.36 0.98 6.29
N GLU A 221 -1.63 0.60 7.34
CA GLU A 221 -1.74 1.22 8.67
C GLU A 221 -1.26 2.67 8.67
N PHE A 222 -2.21 3.60 8.74
CA PHE A 222 -1.94 5.05 8.78
C PHE A 222 -1.12 5.42 10.01
N ASP A 223 -1.51 4.92 11.19
CA ASP A 223 -0.83 5.28 12.44
C ASP A 223 0.61 4.73 12.45
N TYR A 224 0.88 3.61 11.76
CA TYR A 224 2.24 3.11 11.58
C TYR A 224 3.08 4.07 10.71
N LEU A 225 2.53 4.48 9.55
CA LEU A 225 3.22 5.43 8.68
C LEU A 225 3.48 6.76 9.38
N LEU A 226 2.54 7.26 10.19
CA LEU A 226 2.72 8.49 10.96
C LEU A 226 3.93 8.43 11.89
N ASN A 227 4.15 7.29 12.54
CA ASN A 227 5.23 7.10 13.49
C ASN A 227 6.57 6.74 12.86
N ASN A 228 6.56 6.21 11.63
CA ASN A 228 7.76 5.72 10.93
C ASN A 228 8.14 6.54 9.69
N ALA A 229 7.41 7.61 9.38
CA ALA A 229 7.75 8.50 8.29
C ALA A 229 9.17 9.06 8.50
N ALA A 230 10.08 8.71 7.59
CA ALA A 230 11.44 9.18 7.60
C ALA A 230 11.46 10.67 7.19
N ASN A 231 11.42 11.55 8.19
CA ASN A 231 11.24 12.99 7.99
C ASN A 231 12.47 13.74 7.43
N ILE A 232 13.42 13.07 6.78
CA ILE A 232 14.67 13.71 6.36
C ILE A 232 15.06 13.26 4.96
N LYS A 233 14.60 14.00 3.95
CA LYS A 233 15.29 14.04 2.65
C LYS A 233 16.65 14.70 2.86
N LYS A 234 17.72 13.90 2.91
CA LYS A 234 19.08 14.42 2.90
C LYS A 234 19.41 14.87 1.49
N TYR A 235 20.00 16.06 1.37
CA TYR A 235 20.56 16.50 0.09
C TYR A 235 21.80 15.66 -0.23
N SER A 236 21.84 15.10 -1.43
CA SER A 236 23.03 14.53 -2.03
C SER A 236 23.36 15.32 -3.30
N PRO A 237 24.63 15.71 -3.50
CA PRO A 237 25.02 16.37 -4.74
C PRO A 237 24.79 15.43 -5.93
N LEU A 238 24.36 15.98 -7.06
CA LEU A 238 24.28 15.21 -8.30
C LEU A 238 25.69 14.95 -8.83
N SER A 239 25.99 13.71 -9.19
CA SER A 239 27.26 13.38 -9.86
C SER A 239 27.40 14.16 -11.16
N GLN A 240 28.60 14.69 -11.39
CA GLN A 240 28.97 15.36 -12.64
C GLN A 240 29.51 14.39 -13.69
N TYR A 241 29.71 13.12 -13.32
CA TYR A 241 30.30 12.09 -14.16
C TYR A 241 29.22 11.31 -14.91
N GLN A 242 29.54 10.80 -16.10
CA GLN A 242 28.57 10.07 -16.92
C GLN A 242 28.21 8.73 -16.28
N SER A 243 26.93 8.37 -16.33
CA SER A 243 26.46 7.03 -16.03
C SER A 243 26.63 6.12 -17.24
N VAL A 244 26.75 4.82 -16.96
CA VAL A 244 26.80 3.76 -17.97
C VAL A 244 25.75 2.73 -17.64
N GLU A 245 24.95 2.35 -18.63
CA GLU A 245 23.94 1.31 -18.50
C GLU A 245 24.47 -0.01 -19.08
N ARG A 246 24.14 -1.11 -18.40
CA ARG A 246 24.38 -2.48 -18.88
C ARG A 246 23.14 -3.32 -18.66
N ASP A 247 22.72 -4.02 -19.71
CA ASP A 247 21.62 -4.96 -19.60
C ASP A 247 22.18 -6.35 -19.34
N LEU A 248 21.68 -7.02 -18.30
CA LEU A 248 22.07 -8.38 -17.93
C LEU A 248 20.83 -9.27 -17.95
N SER A 249 20.87 -10.34 -18.73
CA SER A 249 19.79 -11.33 -18.82
C SER A 249 20.22 -12.63 -18.16
N PHE A 250 19.41 -13.13 -17.23
CA PHE A 250 19.67 -14.38 -16.50
C PHE A 250 18.54 -15.37 -16.70
N TRP A 251 18.87 -16.64 -16.93
CA TRP A 251 17.95 -17.75 -16.73
C TRP A 251 17.88 -18.09 -15.26
N VAL A 252 16.68 -18.08 -14.70
CA VAL A 252 16.42 -18.41 -13.29
C VAL A 252 15.26 -19.40 -13.19
N ASN A 253 15.25 -20.21 -12.14
CA ASN A 253 14.08 -21.05 -11.85
C ASN A 253 12.84 -20.16 -11.61
N LYS A 254 11.66 -20.58 -12.08
CA LYS A 254 10.42 -19.79 -11.99
C LYS A 254 10.05 -19.36 -10.57
N LYS A 255 10.47 -20.13 -9.56
CA LYS A 255 10.25 -19.81 -8.14
C LYS A 255 10.94 -18.52 -7.68
N HIS A 256 12.05 -18.13 -8.32
CA HIS A 256 12.81 -16.95 -7.92
C HIS A 256 12.15 -15.69 -8.47
N ASN A 257 11.99 -14.69 -7.62
CA ASN A 257 11.38 -13.41 -7.97
C ASN A 257 12.43 -12.36 -8.36
N TYR A 258 11.98 -11.31 -9.05
CA TYR A 258 12.85 -10.18 -9.40
C TYR A 258 13.45 -9.48 -8.17
N SER A 259 12.71 -9.43 -7.06
CA SER A 259 13.19 -8.88 -5.78
C SER A 259 14.40 -9.64 -5.23
N GLU A 260 14.48 -10.96 -5.42
CA GLU A 260 15.63 -11.75 -4.99
C GLU A 260 16.89 -11.40 -5.80
N LEU A 261 16.74 -11.08 -7.10
CA LEU A 261 17.87 -10.59 -7.91
C LEU A 261 18.33 -9.21 -7.43
N LEU A 262 17.40 -8.34 -7.04
CA LEU A 262 17.73 -7.03 -6.49
C LEU A 262 18.47 -7.15 -5.15
N ALA A 263 17.97 -7.99 -4.24
CA ALA A 263 18.60 -8.24 -2.94
C ALA A 263 20.03 -8.78 -3.10
N SER A 264 20.23 -9.76 -3.98
CA SER A 264 21.55 -10.31 -4.30
C SER A 264 22.55 -9.25 -4.80
N ILE A 265 22.08 -8.26 -5.58
CA ILE A 265 22.94 -7.15 -6.02
C ILE A 265 23.21 -6.16 -4.89
N ASP A 266 22.20 -5.84 -4.08
CA ASP A 266 22.31 -4.89 -2.98
C ASP A 266 23.27 -5.38 -1.88
N ASP A 267 23.29 -6.69 -1.63
CA ASP A 267 24.20 -7.35 -0.68
C ASP A 267 25.69 -7.14 -1.02
N LEU A 268 26.02 -6.90 -2.29
CA LEU A 268 27.38 -6.58 -2.71
C LEU A 268 27.84 -5.19 -2.25
N LYS A 269 26.90 -4.30 -1.91
CA LYS A 269 27.16 -2.93 -1.41
C LYS A 269 28.12 -2.14 -2.30
N LEU A 270 27.94 -2.27 -3.62
CA LEU A 270 28.76 -1.59 -4.62
C LEU A 270 28.28 -0.15 -4.77
N ALA A 271 29.09 0.81 -4.31
CA ALA A 271 28.77 2.23 -4.34
C ALA A 271 28.53 2.78 -5.76
N GLU A 272 29.10 2.13 -6.78
CA GLU A 272 28.94 2.52 -8.17
C GLU A 272 27.60 2.08 -8.78
N VAL A 273 26.88 1.14 -8.16
CA VAL A 273 25.55 0.71 -8.62
C VAL A 273 24.52 1.70 -8.10
N VAL A 274 24.09 2.63 -8.96
CA VAL A 274 23.16 3.70 -8.57
C VAL A 274 21.70 3.38 -8.83
N ASN A 275 21.43 2.42 -9.72
CA ASN A 275 20.07 1.96 -10.02
C ASN A 275 20.07 0.57 -10.65
N VAL A 276 19.09 -0.26 -10.30
CA VAL A 276 18.78 -1.52 -10.97
C VAL A 276 17.29 -1.55 -11.28
N SER A 277 16.95 -1.78 -12.55
CA SER A 277 15.56 -1.79 -13.00
C SER A 277 15.24 -3.02 -13.84
N LEU A 278 14.00 -3.51 -13.73
CA LEU A 278 13.50 -4.58 -14.57
C LEU A 278 13.30 -4.06 -15.99
N GLN A 279 13.83 -4.78 -16.98
CA GLN A 279 13.60 -4.48 -18.40
C GLN A 279 12.58 -5.44 -19.01
N ASP A 280 12.75 -6.74 -18.78
CA ASP A 280 11.87 -7.74 -19.39
C ASP A 280 11.87 -9.05 -18.58
N ILE A 281 10.74 -9.77 -18.64
CA ILE A 281 10.61 -11.14 -18.15
C ILE A 281 10.09 -11.99 -19.29
N TYR A 282 10.94 -12.87 -19.80
CA TYR A 282 10.59 -13.82 -20.84
C TYR A 282 10.39 -15.23 -20.24
N GLU A 283 9.17 -15.75 -20.35
CA GLU A 283 8.81 -17.08 -19.84
C GLU A 283 8.45 -18.05 -20.98
N PRO A 284 9.36 -18.96 -21.38
CA PRO A 284 9.05 -19.96 -22.40
C PRO A 284 8.02 -20.98 -21.90
N LYS A 285 7.07 -21.34 -22.78
CA LYS A 285 6.03 -22.34 -22.47
C LYS A 285 6.65 -23.72 -22.26
N GLY A 286 6.29 -24.36 -21.14
CA GLY A 286 6.70 -25.73 -20.82
C GLY A 286 8.08 -25.87 -20.19
N GLU A 287 8.78 -24.77 -19.90
CA GLU A 287 10.04 -24.80 -19.14
C GLU A 287 9.80 -24.42 -17.68
N GLU A 288 10.67 -24.88 -16.77
CA GLU A 288 10.67 -24.55 -15.33
C GLU A 288 11.54 -23.33 -14.99
N ARG A 289 12.01 -22.62 -16.03
CA ARG A 289 12.82 -21.41 -15.91
C ARG A 289 12.20 -20.25 -16.67
N LYS A 290 12.56 -19.04 -16.24
CA LYS A 290 12.24 -17.76 -16.91
C LYS A 290 13.53 -16.98 -17.09
N SER A 291 13.55 -16.10 -18.08
CA SER A 291 14.66 -15.17 -18.30
C SER A 291 14.26 -13.80 -17.75
N ILE A 292 15.00 -13.31 -16.76
CA ILE A 292 14.83 -11.95 -16.25
C ILE A 292 15.95 -11.09 -16.83
N THR A 293 15.59 -9.97 -17.45
CA THR A 293 16.54 -8.96 -17.92
C THR A 293 16.47 -7.76 -17.01
N ILE A 294 17.62 -7.40 -16.44
CA ILE A 294 17.78 -6.23 -15.59
C ILE A 294 18.69 -5.24 -16.30
N LYS A 295 18.43 -3.96 -16.06
CA LYS A 295 19.33 -2.86 -16.43
C LYS A 295 20.01 -2.35 -15.18
N VAL A 296 21.33 -2.46 -15.15
CA VAL A 296 22.19 -1.93 -14.10
C VAL A 296 22.77 -0.61 -14.57
N THR A 297 22.54 0.45 -13.80
CA THR A 297 23.12 1.78 -14.03
C THR A 297 24.32 1.95 -13.11
N LEU A 298 25.48 2.14 -13.72
CA LEU A 298 26.75 2.35 -13.02
C LEU A 298 27.16 3.82 -13.12
N GLN A 299 27.53 4.42 -12.00
CA GLN A 299 28.03 5.79 -11.96
C GLN A 299 28.92 5.97 -10.74
N SER A 300 29.95 6.81 -10.87
CA SER A 300 30.78 7.21 -9.73
C SER A 300 30.59 8.69 -9.43
N ASP A 301 30.69 9.06 -8.15
CA ASP A 301 30.63 10.45 -7.70
C ASP A 301 31.97 11.18 -7.79
N ILE A 302 33.07 10.48 -8.12
CA ILE A 302 34.43 11.01 -8.06
C ILE A 302 35.21 10.94 -9.38
N LYS A 303 34.76 10.12 -10.35
CA LYS A 303 35.41 10.01 -11.67
C LYS A 303 34.48 9.40 -12.71
N THR A 304 34.85 9.54 -13.98
CA THR A 304 34.25 8.72 -15.05
C THR A 304 34.78 7.29 -14.93
N LEU A 305 33.88 6.31 -14.94
CA LEU A 305 34.25 4.90 -14.87
C LEU A 305 34.91 4.44 -16.18
N GLU A 306 36.05 3.77 -16.07
CA GLU A 306 36.71 3.16 -17.22
C GLU A 306 36.10 1.79 -17.55
N GLU A 307 36.23 1.35 -18.81
CA GLU A 307 35.66 0.08 -19.30
C GLU A 307 36.14 -1.12 -18.49
N LYS A 308 37.39 -1.09 -17.98
CA LYS A 308 37.93 -2.16 -17.13
C LYS A 308 37.17 -2.23 -15.79
N GLU A 309 36.91 -1.10 -15.16
CA GLU A 309 36.20 -1.01 -13.87
C GLU A 309 34.74 -1.44 -14.00
N ILE A 310 34.08 -1.00 -15.08
CA ILE A 310 32.73 -1.42 -15.44
C ILE A 310 32.67 -2.95 -15.56
N ASN A 311 33.60 -3.55 -16.31
CA ASN A 311 33.62 -5.00 -16.48
C ASN A 311 33.90 -5.74 -15.16
N GLU A 312 34.72 -5.21 -14.27
CA GLU A 312 34.98 -5.79 -12.95
C GLU A 312 33.72 -5.78 -12.07
N ILE A 313 33.00 -4.66 -12.02
CA ILE A 313 31.72 -4.51 -11.30
C ILE A 313 30.67 -5.48 -11.84
N ILE A 314 30.46 -5.49 -13.16
CA ILE A 314 29.51 -6.40 -13.81
C ILE A 314 29.87 -7.86 -13.56
N SER A 315 31.17 -8.20 -13.56
CA SER A 315 31.61 -9.57 -13.27
C SER A 315 31.32 -9.99 -11.84
N LYS A 316 31.39 -9.07 -10.87
CA LYS A 316 30.99 -9.35 -9.48
C LYS A 316 29.49 -9.59 -9.38
N ILE A 317 28.69 -8.72 -9.99
CA ILE A 317 27.22 -8.84 -10.03
C ILE A 317 26.79 -10.19 -10.62
N ILE A 318 27.35 -10.56 -11.78
CA ILE A 318 27.04 -11.83 -12.45
C ILE A 318 27.35 -13.00 -11.52
N LYS A 319 28.55 -13.03 -10.92
CA LYS A 319 28.98 -14.13 -10.04
C LYS A 319 28.09 -14.28 -8.82
N GLU A 320 27.66 -13.18 -8.22
CA GLU A 320 26.77 -13.20 -7.05
C GLU A 320 25.42 -13.81 -7.40
N ILE A 321 24.80 -13.32 -8.48
CA ILE A 321 23.49 -13.81 -8.95
C ILE A 321 23.57 -15.30 -9.35
N GLU A 322 24.66 -15.72 -10.00
CA GLU A 322 24.91 -17.12 -10.35
C GLU A 322 25.10 -18.00 -9.10
N LEU A 323 25.69 -17.48 -8.04
CA LEU A 323 25.97 -18.22 -6.81
C LEU A 323 24.73 -18.32 -5.90
N ASP A 324 24.07 -17.20 -5.65
CA ASP A 324 22.95 -17.08 -4.72
C ASP A 324 21.68 -17.75 -5.28
N LEU A 325 21.33 -17.42 -6.53
CA LEU A 325 20.09 -17.85 -7.16
C LEU A 325 20.26 -19.06 -8.10
N LYS A 326 21.49 -19.57 -8.24
CA LYS A 326 21.83 -20.61 -9.22
C LYS A 326 21.40 -20.22 -10.64
N ALA A 327 21.48 -18.93 -10.94
CA ALA A 327 21.12 -18.38 -12.22
C ALA A 327 22.18 -18.73 -13.28
N GLU A 328 21.82 -18.64 -14.56
CA GLU A 328 22.75 -18.77 -15.68
C GLU A 328 22.70 -17.51 -16.54
N LEU A 329 23.83 -16.84 -16.77
CA LEU A 329 23.89 -15.68 -17.65
C LEU A 329 23.50 -16.07 -19.09
N ARG A 330 22.42 -15.48 -19.59
CA ARG A 330 21.94 -15.64 -20.96
C ARG A 330 22.60 -14.65 -21.92
N GLY A 331 22.83 -13.42 -21.47
CA GLY A 331 23.37 -12.36 -22.30
C GLY A 331 23.71 -11.12 -21.50
N LYS A 332 24.64 -10.33 -22.02
CA LYS A 332 24.97 -9.00 -21.51
C LYS A 332 25.09 -8.02 -22.68
N LYS A 333 24.56 -6.82 -22.53
CA LYS A 333 24.61 -5.77 -23.56
C LYS A 333 25.09 -4.44 -22.98
#